data_AF-A0A4Q4Q0F3-F1
#
_entry.id   AF-A0A4Q4Q0F3-F1
#
_cell.length_a   1.000
_cell.length_b   1.000
_cell.length_c   1.000
_cell.angle_alpha   90.00
_cell.angle_beta   90.00
_cell.angle_gamma   90.00
#
_symmetry.space_group_name_H-M   'P 1'
#
loop_
_entity.id
_entity.type
_entity.pdbx_description
1 polymer ?
#
loop_
_entity_poly.entity_id
_entity_poly.type
_entity_poly.pdbx_seq_one_letter_code
_entity_poly.pdbx_strand_id
1 'polypeptide(L)'
;MPTPIDRAVQQRVGYSWLSWHLLYIGPFFAFAAVVAGVAAWSIWGQDIFPSQDPTGDPETWTHDQCVTWLKHRNLHPSPLATTAELLERIKANMRVARERTPGQ
;
A
#
# COMPACT_ATOMS: atom_id res chain seq x y z
N MET A 1 28.88 -61.47 -10.54
CA MET A 1 27.41 -61.53 -10.40
C MET A 1 27.01 -60.72 -9.18
N PRO A 2 26.28 -59.60 -9.32
CA PRO A 2 25.88 -58.80 -8.16
C PRO A 2 24.94 -59.60 -7.28
N THR A 3 25.25 -59.68 -5.99
CA THR A 3 24.44 -60.42 -5.03
C THR A 3 23.14 -59.66 -4.74
N PRO A 4 22.09 -60.35 -4.26
CA PRO A 4 20.84 -59.70 -3.87
C PRO A 4 21.04 -58.56 -2.85
N ILE A 5 22.06 -58.65 -2.00
CA ILE A 5 22.43 -57.60 -1.04
C ILE A 5 23.01 -56.36 -1.75
N ASP A 6 23.87 -56.56 -2.76
CA ASP A 6 24.46 -55.44 -3.53
C ASP A 6 23.36 -54.63 -4.24
N ARG A 7 22.29 -55.30 -4.70
CA ARG A 7 21.12 -54.63 -5.31
C ARG A 7 20.28 -53.87 -4.28
N ALA A 8 20.10 -54.42 -3.09
CA ALA A 8 19.34 -53.78 -2.02
C ALA A 8 20.05 -52.52 -1.47
N VAL A 9 21.38 -52.56 -1.37
CA VAL A 9 22.19 -51.40 -0.95
C VAL A 9 22.11 -50.29 -1.99
N GLN A 10 22.16 -50.61 -3.29
CA GLN A 10 22.13 -49.62 -4.37
C GLN A 10 20.78 -48.89 -4.49
N GLN A 11 19.68 -49.51 -4.06
CA GLN A 11 18.34 -48.94 -4.12
C GLN A 11 18.12 -47.79 -3.10
N ARG A 12 18.85 -47.76 -1.99
CA ARG A 12 18.72 -46.74 -0.94
C ARG A 12 19.40 -45.40 -1.29
N VAL A 13 20.37 -45.43 -2.20
CA VAL A 13 21.23 -44.28 -2.52
C VAL A 13 20.68 -43.43 -3.68
N GLY A 14 19.76 -43.98 -4.50
CA GLY A 14 19.28 -43.35 -5.74
C GLY A 14 18.34 -42.16 -5.57
N TYR A 15 17.76 -41.93 -4.39
CA TYR A 15 16.75 -40.89 -4.18
C TYR A 15 17.26 -39.66 -3.41
N SER A 16 18.45 -39.74 -2.79
CA SER A 16 18.92 -38.70 -1.88
C SER A 16 19.29 -37.37 -2.56
N TRP A 17 19.66 -37.36 -3.84
CA TRP A 17 20.05 -36.11 -4.53
C TRP A 17 18.88 -35.41 -5.21
N LEU A 18 17.93 -36.18 -5.75
CA LEU A 18 16.75 -35.65 -6.44
C LEU A 18 15.71 -35.09 -5.45
N SER A 19 15.55 -35.75 -4.29
CA SER A 19 14.58 -35.33 -3.26
C SER A 19 14.96 -34.04 -2.56
N TRP A 20 16.24 -33.72 -2.42
CA TRP A 20 16.68 -32.47 -1.79
C TRP A 20 16.44 -31.26 -2.70
N HIS A 21 16.68 -31.35 -4.01
CA HIS A 21 16.41 -30.21 -4.91
C HIS A 21 14.92 -29.91 -5.07
N LEU A 22 14.08 -30.94 -5.12
CA LEU A 22 12.63 -30.76 -5.29
C LEU A 22 11.94 -30.16 -4.05
N LEU A 23 12.50 -30.36 -2.85
CA LEU A 23 11.91 -29.86 -1.61
C LEU A 23 12.03 -28.33 -1.45
N TYR A 24 13.06 -27.71 -2.05
CA TYR A 24 13.32 -26.26 -1.92
C TYR A 24 12.68 -25.41 -3.02
N ILE A 25 12.32 -26.00 -4.15
CA ILE A 25 11.78 -25.26 -5.30
C ILE A 25 10.31 -24.84 -5.06
N GLY A 26 9.49 -25.71 -4.47
CA GLY A 26 8.08 -25.44 -4.20
C GLY A 26 7.84 -24.22 -3.30
N PRO A 27 8.47 -24.13 -2.12
CA PRO A 27 8.30 -23.00 -1.21
C PRO A 27 8.74 -21.66 -1.82
N PHE A 28 9.81 -21.66 -2.62
CA PHE A 28 10.30 -20.46 -3.29
C PHE A 28 9.27 -19.91 -4.30
N PHE A 29 8.70 -20.76 -5.15
CA PHE A 29 7.70 -20.32 -6.12
C PHE A 29 6.38 -19.91 -5.47
N ALA A 30 5.97 -20.58 -4.40
CA ALA A 30 4.80 -20.18 -3.62
C ALA A 30 4.96 -18.77 -3.05
N PHE A 31 6.12 -18.47 -2.45
CA PHE A 31 6.42 -17.13 -1.96
C PHE A 31 6.46 -16.09 -3.08
N ALA A 32 7.18 -16.39 -4.17
CA ALA A 32 7.28 -15.50 -5.32
C ALA A 32 5.91 -15.18 -5.92
N ALA A 33 5.02 -16.17 -6.02
CA ALA A 33 3.65 -15.99 -6.51
C ALA A 33 2.82 -15.06 -5.62
N VAL A 34 2.92 -15.21 -4.29
CA VAL A 34 2.22 -14.33 -3.34
C VAL A 34 2.75 -12.89 -3.45
N VAL A 35 4.07 -12.71 -3.43
CA VAL A 35 4.69 -11.37 -3.55
C VAL A 35 4.31 -10.70 -4.87
N ALA A 36 4.36 -11.43 -5.98
CA ALA A 36 3.96 -10.91 -7.29
C ALA A 36 2.48 -10.54 -7.33
N GLY A 37 1.60 -11.38 -6.74
CA GLY A 37 0.17 -11.09 -6.64
C GLY A 37 -0.12 -9.83 -5.83
N VAL A 38 0.52 -9.69 -4.67
CA VAL A 38 0.38 -8.49 -3.82
C VAL A 38 0.92 -7.26 -4.55
N ALA A 39 2.09 -7.34 -5.17
CA ALA A 39 2.67 -6.21 -5.91
C ALA A 39 1.79 -5.77 -7.08
N ALA A 40 1.24 -6.71 -7.86
CA ALA A 40 0.29 -6.41 -8.93
C ALA A 40 -1.01 -5.78 -8.37
N TRP A 41 -1.51 -6.29 -7.24
CA TRP A 41 -2.68 -5.71 -6.59
C TRP A 41 -2.42 -4.31 -6.04
N SER A 42 -1.23 -4.02 -5.55
CA SER A 42 -0.89 -2.66 -5.11
C SER A 42 -0.95 -1.64 -6.25
N ILE A 43 -0.58 -2.03 -7.48
CA ILE A 43 -0.60 -1.13 -8.64
C ILE A 43 -2.03 -0.78 -9.08
N TRP A 44 -2.97 -1.74 -9.00
CA TRP A 44 -4.32 -1.57 -9.55
C TRP A 44 -5.42 -1.38 -8.51
N GLY A 45 -5.25 -1.91 -7.30
CA GLY A 45 -6.29 -1.99 -6.27
C GLY A 45 -6.16 -0.96 -5.15
N GLN A 46 -5.15 -0.10 -5.18
CA GLN A 46 -4.93 0.93 -4.16
C GLN A 46 -4.64 2.27 -4.82
N ASP A 47 -5.25 3.34 -4.31
CA ASP A 47 -4.74 4.70 -4.54
C ASP A 47 -3.42 4.84 -3.75
N ILE A 48 -2.30 4.47 -4.38
CA ILE A 48 -0.95 4.55 -3.79
C ILE A 48 -0.56 6.00 -3.47
N PHE A 49 -1.18 6.96 -4.16
CA PHE A 49 -0.91 8.36 -3.95
C PHE A 49 -1.93 8.96 -2.99
N PRO A 50 -1.49 9.60 -1.89
CA PRO A 50 -2.40 10.36 -1.06
C PRO A 50 -3.11 11.40 -1.93
N SER A 51 -4.42 11.59 -1.71
CA SER A 51 -5.20 12.62 -2.36
C SER A 51 -4.48 13.96 -2.19
N GLN A 52 -4.01 14.55 -3.29
CA GLN A 52 -3.33 15.84 -3.22
C GLN A 52 -4.28 16.88 -2.64
N ASP A 53 -3.74 17.78 -1.81
CA ASP A 53 -4.49 18.94 -1.36
C ASP A 53 -5.03 19.68 -2.59
N PRO A 54 -6.32 20.05 -2.59
CA PRO A 54 -6.89 20.79 -3.71
C PRO A 54 -6.13 22.11 -3.91
N THR A 55 -5.76 22.39 -5.14
CA THR A 55 -5.03 23.61 -5.54
C THR A 55 -5.98 24.64 -6.14
N GLY A 56 -5.74 25.93 -5.87
CA GLY A 56 -6.53 27.02 -6.43
C GLY A 56 -7.51 27.65 -5.43
N ASP A 57 -8.61 28.20 -5.95
CA ASP A 57 -9.63 28.92 -5.17
C ASP A 57 -10.57 27.95 -4.42
N PRO A 58 -10.68 28.04 -3.08
CA PRO A 58 -11.55 27.18 -2.27
C PRO A 58 -13.02 27.17 -2.69
N GLU A 59 -13.51 28.21 -3.36
CA GLU A 59 -14.91 28.31 -3.79
C GLU A 59 -15.26 27.33 -4.91
N THR A 60 -14.25 26.83 -5.62
CA THR A 60 -14.41 25.87 -6.73
C THR A 60 -14.27 24.43 -6.29
N TRP A 61 -13.90 24.18 -5.03
CA TRP A 61 -13.62 22.84 -4.52
C TRP A 61 -14.90 22.05 -4.26
N THR A 62 -14.80 20.74 -4.46
CA THR A 62 -15.88 19.81 -4.11
C THR A 62 -15.92 19.55 -2.60
N HIS A 63 -17.03 19.00 -2.11
CA HIS A 63 -17.18 18.66 -0.69
C HIS A 63 -16.04 17.78 -0.17
N ASP A 64 -15.67 16.74 -0.91
CA ASP A 64 -14.60 15.82 -0.54
C ASP A 64 -13.23 16.50 -0.49
N GLN A 65 -12.98 17.45 -1.40
CA GLN A 65 -11.76 18.25 -1.41
C GLN A 65 -11.67 19.15 -0.16
N CYS A 66 -12.78 19.79 0.23
CA CYS A 66 -12.85 20.58 1.46
C CYS A 66 -12.58 19.73 2.70
N VAL A 67 -13.18 18.54 2.78
CA VAL A 67 -12.95 17.58 3.87
C VAL A 67 -11.49 17.12 3.90
N THR A 68 -10.92 16.81 2.74
CA THR A 68 -9.54 16.36 2.59
C THR A 68 -8.55 17.43 3.06
N TRP A 69 -8.72 18.67 2.60
CA TRP A 69 -7.86 19.80 2.98
C TRP A 69 -7.86 20.04 4.50
N LEU A 70 -9.04 19.94 5.13
CA LEU A 70 -9.19 20.10 6.57
C LEU A 70 -8.58 18.91 7.34
N LYS A 71 -8.78 17.67 6.88
CA LYS A 71 -8.18 16.47 7.49
C LYS A 71 -6.66 16.51 7.42
N HIS A 72 -6.09 16.89 6.28
CA HIS A 72 -4.64 17.00 6.09
C HIS A 72 -3.99 17.99 7.07
N ARG A 73 -4.75 19.01 7.50
CA ARG A 73 -4.32 20.04 8.47
C ARG A 73 -4.75 19.78 9.91
N ASN A 74 -5.27 18.58 10.22
CA ASN A 74 -5.80 18.22 11.54
C ASN A 74 -6.91 19.18 12.04
N LEU A 75 -7.71 19.75 11.11
CA LEU A 75 -8.81 20.67 11.42
C LEU A 75 -10.16 19.96 11.64
N HIS A 76 -10.13 18.63 11.81
CA HIS A 76 -11.25 17.73 12.16
C HIS A 76 -12.63 18.22 11.69
N PRO A 77 -12.93 18.13 10.37
CA PRO A 77 -14.23 18.52 9.85
C PRO A 77 -15.34 17.67 10.48
N SER A 78 -16.47 18.29 10.82
CA SER A 78 -17.66 17.56 11.25
C SER A 78 -18.21 16.77 10.05
N PRO A 79 -18.52 15.47 10.19
CA PRO A 79 -19.06 14.65 9.10
C PRO A 79 -20.47 15.07 8.65
N LEU A 80 -21.14 15.93 9.42
CA LEU A 80 -22.46 16.49 9.10
C LEU A 80 -22.40 17.94 8.60
N ALA A 81 -21.22 18.54 8.50
CA ALA A 81 -21.08 19.93 8.06
C ALA A 81 -21.44 20.06 6.58
N THR A 82 -22.13 21.14 6.24
CA THR A 82 -22.41 21.46 4.82
C THR A 82 -21.14 21.95 4.12
N THR A 83 -21.09 21.85 2.79
CA THR A 83 -19.95 22.35 2.00
C THR A 83 -19.65 23.81 2.29
N ALA A 84 -20.68 24.66 2.46
CA ALA A 84 -20.52 26.07 2.79
C ALA A 84 -19.86 26.28 4.17
N GLU A 85 -20.25 25.52 5.18
CA GLU A 85 -19.64 25.58 6.52
C GLU A 85 -18.16 25.16 6.51
N LEU A 86 -17.84 24.10 5.75
CA LEU A 86 -16.46 23.66 5.55
C LEU A 86 -15.64 24.76 4.85
N LEU A 87 -16.22 25.41 3.84
CA LEU A 87 -15.61 26.50 3.08
C LEU A 87 -15.25 27.70 3.96
N GLU A 88 -16.18 28.13 4.82
CA GLU A 88 -15.93 29.21 5.78
C GLU A 88 -14.79 28.87 6.75
N ARG A 89 -14.74 27.62 7.23
CA ARG A 89 -13.62 27.15 8.06
C ARG A 89 -12.29 27.14 7.30
N ILE A 90 -12.29 26.74 6.03
CA ILE A 90 -11.09 26.76 5.19
C ILE A 90 -10.59 28.20 5.02
N LYS A 91 -11.47 29.13 4.63
CA LYS A 91 -11.16 30.55 4.46
C LYS A 91 -10.61 31.17 5.74
N ALA A 92 -11.22 30.88 6.90
CA ALA A 92 -10.75 31.36 8.18
C ALA A 92 -9.32 30.88 8.50
N ASN A 93 -9.02 29.59 8.26
CA ASN A 93 -7.68 29.04 8.52
C ASN A 93 -6.63 29.54 7.53
N MET A 94 -6.98 29.74 6.25
CA MET A 94 -6.09 30.33 5.26
C MET A 94 -5.71 31.77 5.61
N ARG A 95 -6.66 32.56 6.14
CA ARG A 95 -6.39 33.93 6.59
C ARG A 95 -5.38 33.97 7.74
N VAL A 96 -5.55 33.10 8.75
CA VAL A 96 -4.63 33.02 9.89
C VAL A 96 -3.21 32.62 9.46
N ALA A 97 -3.06 31.71 8.50
CA ALA A 97 -1.76 31.32 7.97
C ALA A 97 -1.00 32.51 7.34
N ARG A 98 -1.72 33.38 6.61
CA ARG A 98 -1.17 34.60 6.03
C ARG A 98 -0.73 35.60 7.10
N GLU A 99 -1.54 35.80 8.13
CA GLU A 99 -1.23 36.73 9.24
C GLU A 99 -0.04 36.26 10.08
N ARG A 100 0.15 34.94 10.22
CA ARG A 100 1.30 34.34 10.92
C ARG A 100 2.62 34.44 10.17
N THR A 101 2.66 35.01 8.97
CA THR A 101 3.92 35.28 8.24
C THR A 101 4.30 36.76 8.28
N PRO A 102 4.70 37.33 9.44
CA PRO A 102 5.44 38.59 9.47
C PRO A 102 6.94 38.28 9.37
N GLY A 103 7.54 38.55 8.20
CA GLY A 103 9.00 38.66 8.02
C GLY A 103 9.87 37.56 8.64
N GLN A 104 10.17 36.53 7.85
CA GLN A 104 11.55 36.07 7.74
C GLN A 104 12.12 36.59 6.43
#